data_AF-A0A3M0J0M1-F1
#
_entry.id   AF-A0A3M0J0M1-F1
#
_cell.length_a   1.000
_cell.length_b   1.000
_cell.length_c   1.000
_cell.angle_alpha   90.00
_cell.angle_beta   90.00
_cell.angle_gamma   90.00
#
_symmetry.space_group_name_H-M   'P 1'
#
loop_
_entity.id
_entity.type
_entity.pdbx_description
1 polymer ?
#
loop_
_entity_poly.entity_id
_entity_poly.type
_entity_poly.pdbx_seq_one_letter_code
_entity_poly.pdbx_strand_id
1 'polypeptide(L)'
;MTLTERLRERISRAFYSHGLLCASYPIPIILFTALCILACCCPLLKLPLPGTGPVEFSTPLKDFSAPGPAPRGEPGERPEWYVGAPVAYIQQILVKATVSPWQKNLLAVDAFRSPLARVFQLVEEIRNHALRDSSGVRSLEEVCLQVTDLLPGLRKLRNLLPEHGCLLLSPGNFWQNDLERFNADPDIIKTIHQHEPKTLQTSATLKDLLFGLPGRYSGVSLSPRRRVVSYTVTLGLQRYDSRFLSSLRSRLKLLHPSPNCSLREDSVVHVHFKEEIGIAELIPLVTTYIILFAYIYFSTLL
;
A
#
# COMPACT_ATOMS: atom_id res chain seq x y z
N MET A 1 -0.37 13.29 71.62
CA MET A 1 -0.48 13.32 70.15
C MET A 1 0.70 12.61 69.52
N THR A 2 0.43 11.43 68.98
CA THR A 2 1.43 10.63 68.25
C THR A 2 1.75 11.28 66.90
N LEU A 3 2.91 10.99 66.34
CA LEU A 3 3.39 11.61 65.09
C LEU A 3 2.45 11.27 63.91
N THR A 4 1.82 10.10 63.96
CA THR A 4 0.81 9.61 63.02
C THR A 4 -0.50 10.41 63.09
N GLU A 5 -0.96 10.79 64.28
CA GLU A 5 -2.16 11.63 64.44
C GLU A 5 -1.96 13.02 63.83
N ARG A 6 -0.80 13.63 64.06
CA ARG A 6 -0.47 14.95 63.47
C ARG A 6 -0.34 14.88 61.95
N LEU A 7 0.22 13.79 61.42
CA LEU A 7 0.26 13.54 59.98
C LEU A 7 -1.15 13.40 59.41
N ARG A 8 -1.99 12.58 60.03
CA ARG A 8 -3.38 12.38 59.61
C ARG A 8 -4.18 13.69 59.60
N GLU A 9 -3.99 14.53 60.61
CA GLU A 9 -4.69 15.81 60.71
C GLU A 9 -4.19 16.84 59.68
N ARG A 10 -2.89 16.85 59.37
CA ARG A 10 -2.35 17.69 58.28
C ARG A 10 -2.86 17.23 56.92
N ILE A 11 -2.89 15.91 56.69
CA ILE A 11 -3.38 15.32 55.45
C ILE A 11 -4.88 15.61 55.28
N SER A 12 -5.69 15.44 56.34
CA SER A 12 -7.13 15.72 56.27
C SER A 12 -7.43 17.19 56.00
N ARG A 13 -6.70 18.12 56.65
CA ARG A 13 -6.82 19.56 56.34
C ARG A 13 -6.41 19.88 54.91
N ALA A 14 -5.35 19.26 54.41
CA ALA A 14 -4.89 19.47 53.04
C ALA A 14 -5.96 19.01 52.03
N PHE A 15 -6.51 17.80 52.18
CA PHE A 15 -7.59 17.29 51.32
C PHE A 15 -8.87 18.13 51.42
N TYR A 16 -9.26 18.53 52.63
CA TYR A 16 -10.43 19.39 52.83
C TYR A 16 -10.26 20.76 52.15
N SER A 17 -9.08 21.39 52.32
CA SER A 17 -8.78 22.67 51.67
C SER A 17 -8.75 22.57 50.14
N HIS A 18 -8.19 21.48 49.60
CA HIS A 18 -8.17 21.21 48.17
C HIS A 18 -9.58 20.98 47.62
N GLY A 19 -10.39 20.16 48.29
CA GLY A 19 -11.78 19.89 47.91
C GLY A 19 -12.65 21.16 47.94
N LEU A 20 -12.45 22.03 48.93
CA LEU A 20 -13.13 23.32 49.00
C LEU A 20 -12.74 24.22 47.81
N LEU A 21 -11.46 24.24 47.43
CA LEU A 21 -10.97 25.00 46.27
C LEU A 21 -11.58 24.49 44.96
N CYS A 22 -11.70 23.16 44.81
CA CYS A 22 -12.40 22.52 43.70
C CYS A 22 -13.88 22.89 43.63
N ALA A 23 -14.57 22.97 44.77
CA ALA A 23 -15.98 23.33 44.84
C ALA A 23 -16.24 24.82 44.63
N SER A 24 -15.35 25.70 45.11
CA SER A 24 -15.49 27.16 44.97
C SER A 24 -15.14 27.67 43.56
N TYR A 25 -14.25 26.98 42.83
CA TYR A 25 -13.81 27.39 41.49
C TYR A 25 -13.88 26.24 40.47
N PRO A 26 -15.07 25.68 40.18
CA PRO A 26 -15.20 24.47 39.37
C PRO A 26 -14.78 24.70 37.90
N ILE A 27 -15.17 25.82 37.29
CA ILE A 27 -14.89 26.13 35.88
C ILE A 27 -13.38 26.24 35.57
N PRO A 28 -12.59 27.08 36.26
CA PRO A 28 -11.16 27.21 35.94
C PRO A 28 -10.38 25.93 36.23
N ILE A 29 -10.80 25.14 37.23
CA ILE A 29 -10.17 23.86 37.56
C ILE A 29 -10.45 22.82 36.47
N ILE A 30 -11.69 22.73 35.98
CA ILE A 30 -12.04 21.87 34.84
C ILE A 30 -11.27 22.29 33.58
N LEU A 31 -11.12 23.59 33.33
CA LEU A 31 -10.39 24.09 32.16
C LEU A 31 -8.89 23.75 32.25
N PHE A 32 -8.30 23.92 33.44
CA PHE A 32 -6.90 23.55 33.69
C PHE A 32 -6.68 22.04 33.53
N THR A 33 -7.55 21.20 34.10
CA THR A 33 -7.42 19.74 33.96
C THR A 33 -7.61 19.29 32.51
N ALA A 34 -8.57 19.87 31.77
CA ALA A 34 -8.74 19.61 30.35
C ALA A 34 -7.50 19.98 29.52
N LEU A 35 -6.87 21.12 29.83
CA LEU A 35 -5.64 21.57 29.16
C LEU A 35 -4.46 20.64 29.47
N CYS A 36 -4.32 20.18 30.72
CA CYS A 36 -3.32 19.18 31.10
C CYS A 36 -3.55 17.84 30.38
N ILE A 37 -4.80 17.36 30.30
CA ILE A 37 -5.15 16.14 29.55
C ILE A 37 -4.79 16.30 28.08
N LEU A 38 -5.18 17.41 27.44
CA LEU A 38 -4.84 17.69 26.05
C LEU A 38 -3.33 17.74 25.83
N ALA A 39 -2.57 18.42 26.70
CA ALA A 39 -1.11 18.49 26.62
C ALA A 39 -0.45 17.10 26.78
N CYS A 40 -0.95 16.26 27.69
CA CYS A 40 -0.50 14.88 27.87
C CYS A 40 -0.94 13.96 26.72
N CYS A 41 -2.04 14.26 26.03
CA CYS A 41 -2.52 13.53 24.86
C CYS A 41 -1.92 14.02 23.53
N CYS A 42 -1.35 15.23 23.47
CA CYS A 42 -0.60 15.71 22.31
C CYS A 42 0.49 14.74 21.80
N PRO A 43 1.31 14.10 22.64
CA PRO A 43 2.26 13.09 22.18
C PRO A 43 1.59 11.81 21.65
N LEU A 44 0.36 11.47 22.04
CA LEU A 44 -0.40 10.35 21.44
C LEU A 44 -0.81 10.64 20.00
N LEU A 45 -0.96 11.91 19.61
CA LEU A 45 -1.20 12.29 18.21
C LEU A 45 0.05 12.15 17.32
N LYS A 46 1.24 12.13 17.93
CA LYS A 46 2.54 12.00 17.24
C LYS A 46 3.21 10.65 17.46
N LEU A 47 2.68 9.82 18.36
CA LEU A 47 3.07 8.43 18.45
C LEU A 47 2.75 7.82 17.08
N PRO A 48 3.74 7.27 16.36
CA PRO A 48 3.42 6.34 15.30
C PRO A 48 2.70 5.20 16.01
N LEU A 49 1.36 5.24 16.02
CA LEU A 49 0.54 4.10 16.38
C LEU A 49 1.20 2.91 15.71
N PRO A 50 1.48 1.80 16.42
CA PRO A 50 2.18 0.65 15.86
C PRO A 50 1.53 0.34 14.53
N GLY A 51 2.22 0.75 13.48
CA GLY A 51 1.62 0.83 12.17
C GLY A 51 1.64 -0.59 11.67
N THR A 52 0.46 -1.13 11.35
CA THR A 52 0.33 -2.31 10.49
C THR A 52 0.77 -2.01 9.05
N GLY A 53 1.23 -0.78 8.79
CA GLY A 53 1.85 -0.40 7.54
C GLY A 53 3.08 -1.28 7.23
N PRO A 54 3.31 -1.58 5.94
CA PRO A 54 4.43 -2.41 5.55
C PRO A 54 5.76 -1.73 5.89
N VAL A 55 6.75 -2.54 6.25
CA VAL A 55 8.14 -2.08 6.44
C VAL A 55 8.93 -2.38 5.17
N GLU A 56 9.76 -1.43 4.76
CA GLU A 56 10.57 -1.53 3.55
C GLU A 56 12.05 -1.71 3.89
N PHE A 57 12.73 -2.53 3.10
CA PHE A 57 14.19 -2.70 3.13
C PHE A 57 14.72 -2.83 1.72
N SER A 58 15.77 -2.09 1.37
CA SER A 58 16.30 -2.07 0.01
C SER A 58 17.67 -2.74 -0.07
N THR A 59 17.85 -3.62 -1.05
CA THR A 59 19.14 -4.26 -1.35
C THR A 59 19.57 -3.92 -2.77
N PRO A 60 20.88 -3.89 -3.08
CA PRO A 60 21.36 -3.76 -4.45
C PRO A 60 20.77 -4.85 -5.37
N LEU A 61 20.43 -4.50 -6.61
CA LEU A 61 19.95 -5.48 -7.61
C LEU A 61 21.10 -6.31 -8.18
N LYS A 62 22.30 -5.72 -8.23
CA LYS A 62 23.50 -6.42 -8.71
C LYS A 62 23.80 -7.59 -7.79
N ASP A 63 23.92 -8.78 -8.35
CA ASP A 63 24.18 -10.04 -7.64
C ASP A 63 23.07 -10.42 -6.63
N PHE A 64 21.85 -9.93 -6.86
CA PHE A 64 20.70 -10.24 -6.02
C PHE A 64 20.42 -11.76 -5.98
N SER A 65 20.25 -12.27 -4.77
CA SER A 65 19.80 -13.63 -4.48
C SER A 65 18.80 -13.60 -3.33
N ALA A 66 17.82 -14.50 -3.38
CA ALA A 66 16.82 -14.61 -2.31
C ALA A 66 17.52 -14.93 -0.97
N PRO A 67 17.06 -14.34 0.15
CA PRO A 67 17.67 -14.59 1.44
C PRO A 67 17.51 -16.07 1.81
N GLY A 68 18.58 -16.63 2.38
CA GLY A 68 18.59 -18.01 2.85
C GLY A 68 17.72 -18.22 4.09
N PRO A 69 17.54 -19.47 4.53
CA PRO A 69 16.76 -19.81 5.72
C PRO A 69 17.45 -19.39 7.04
N ALA A 70 18.75 -19.06 6.99
CA ALA A 70 19.51 -18.58 8.14
C ALA A 70 19.89 -17.10 7.94
N PRO A 71 19.81 -16.26 8.98
CA PRO A 71 20.29 -14.89 8.92
C PRO A 71 21.80 -14.91 8.65
N ARG A 72 22.19 -14.52 7.43
CA ARG A 72 23.60 -14.30 7.06
C ARG A 72 23.85 -12.80 7.05
N GLY A 73 24.77 -12.33 7.88
CA GLY A 73 25.18 -10.93 7.98
C GLY A 73 25.65 -10.58 9.39
N GLU A 74 26.37 -9.47 9.55
CA GLU A 74 26.67 -8.94 10.88
C GLU A 74 25.36 -8.47 11.56
N PRO A 75 25.23 -8.62 12.89
CA PRO A 75 24.08 -8.13 13.62
C PRO A 75 23.91 -6.62 13.41
N GLY A 76 22.80 -6.20 12.80
CA GLY A 76 22.44 -4.78 12.63
C GLY A 76 22.36 -4.26 11.18
N GLU A 77 22.90 -4.99 10.20
CA GLU A 77 22.87 -4.53 8.79
C GLU A 77 21.57 -4.93 8.04
N ARG A 78 20.85 -5.94 8.55
CA ARG A 78 19.63 -6.49 7.92
C ARG A 78 18.49 -6.61 8.93
N PRO A 79 17.22 -6.35 8.54
CA PRO A 79 16.08 -6.56 9.41
C PRO A 79 15.89 -8.04 9.78
N GLU A 80 15.43 -8.31 11.00
CA GLU A 80 15.20 -9.69 11.49
C GLU A 80 14.17 -10.46 10.66
N TRP A 81 13.19 -9.76 10.06
CA TRP A 81 12.17 -10.35 9.21
C TRP A 81 12.67 -10.75 7.81
N TYR A 82 13.88 -10.34 7.42
CA TYR A 82 14.44 -10.60 6.09
C TYR A 82 15.06 -12.01 5.99
N VAL A 83 14.22 -13.04 6.14
CA VAL A 83 14.63 -14.44 6.19
C VAL A 83 13.74 -15.28 5.27
N GLY A 84 14.35 -16.16 4.48
CA GLY A 84 13.65 -17.05 3.54
C GLY A 84 13.13 -16.37 2.27
N ALA A 85 12.77 -17.16 1.27
CA ALA A 85 12.29 -16.63 0.00
C ALA A 85 10.99 -15.81 0.18
N PRO A 86 10.85 -14.65 -0.51
CA PRO A 86 9.63 -13.87 -0.47
C PRO A 86 8.46 -14.65 -1.09
N VAL A 87 7.24 -14.29 -0.67
CA VAL A 87 6.00 -14.92 -1.17
C VAL A 87 5.84 -14.74 -2.68
N ALA A 88 6.23 -13.57 -3.20
CA ALA A 88 6.22 -13.26 -4.61
C ALA A 88 7.22 -12.14 -4.92
N TYR A 89 7.63 -12.05 -6.18
CA TYR A 89 8.37 -10.91 -6.72
C TYR A 89 7.45 -10.11 -7.63
N ILE A 90 7.48 -8.78 -7.51
CA ILE A 90 6.63 -7.89 -8.30
C ILE A 90 7.51 -7.14 -9.29
N GLN A 91 7.26 -7.32 -10.59
CA GLN A 91 7.87 -6.53 -11.65
C GLN A 91 6.82 -5.57 -12.22
N GLN A 92 7.09 -4.27 -12.16
CA GLN A 92 6.22 -3.26 -12.79
C GLN A 92 6.90 -2.72 -14.05
N ILE A 93 6.18 -2.73 -15.18
CA ILE A 93 6.60 -2.06 -16.42
C ILE A 93 5.85 -0.74 -16.49
N LEU A 94 6.55 0.36 -16.21
CA LEU A 94 5.96 1.71 -16.26
C LEU A 94 5.90 2.25 -17.69
N VAL A 95 4.69 2.54 -18.14
CA VAL A 95 4.42 3.18 -19.43
C VAL A 95 4.03 4.64 -19.18
N LYS A 96 4.71 5.55 -19.87
CA LYS A 96 4.35 6.97 -19.94
C LYS A 96 4.12 7.34 -21.39
N ALA A 97 2.89 7.68 -21.72
CA ALA A 97 2.48 8.05 -23.06
C ALA A 97 2.06 9.52 -23.09
N THR A 98 2.64 10.28 -24.02
CA THR A 98 2.34 11.69 -24.24
C THR A 98 1.57 11.85 -25.54
N VAL A 99 0.45 12.56 -25.50
CA VAL A 99 -0.31 12.88 -26.72
C VAL A 99 0.23 14.17 -27.32
N SER A 100 0.75 14.09 -28.54
CA SER A 100 1.35 15.21 -29.28
C SER A 100 1.02 15.08 -30.77
N PRO A 101 0.53 16.15 -31.44
CA PRO A 101 0.17 17.46 -30.91
C PRO A 101 -1.21 17.46 -30.21
N TRP A 102 -1.36 18.26 -29.15
CA TRP A 102 -2.67 18.45 -28.49
C TRP A 102 -3.47 19.55 -29.20
N GLN A 103 -4.50 19.15 -29.95
CA GLN A 103 -5.44 20.06 -30.60
C GLN A 103 -6.63 20.40 -29.69
N LYS A 104 -7.18 21.62 -29.80
CA LYS A 104 -8.30 22.08 -28.94
C LYS A 104 -9.61 21.30 -29.14
N ASN A 105 -9.75 20.59 -30.25
CA ASN A 105 -10.96 19.86 -30.62
C ASN A 105 -10.93 18.38 -30.19
N LEU A 106 -9.84 17.90 -29.57
CA LEU A 106 -9.77 16.54 -29.04
C LEU A 106 -10.64 16.43 -27.80
N LEU A 107 -11.58 15.48 -27.81
CA LEU A 107 -12.26 15.07 -26.60
C LEU A 107 -11.26 14.35 -25.69
N ALA A 108 -11.42 14.52 -24.38
CA ALA A 108 -10.54 13.86 -23.41
C ALA A 108 -10.50 12.33 -23.62
N VAL A 109 -11.66 11.74 -23.94
CA VAL A 109 -11.82 10.31 -24.25
C VAL A 109 -10.92 9.88 -25.42
N ASP A 110 -10.89 10.64 -26.51
CA ASP A 110 -10.07 10.35 -27.69
C ASP A 110 -8.58 10.42 -27.40
N ALA A 111 -8.19 11.39 -26.55
CA ALA A 111 -6.82 11.56 -26.13
C ALA A 111 -6.31 10.40 -25.25
N PHE A 112 -7.18 9.76 -24.46
CA PHE A 112 -6.81 8.64 -23.61
C PHE A 112 -6.85 7.29 -24.31
N ARG A 113 -7.71 7.15 -25.32
CA ARG A 113 -7.98 5.89 -26.02
C ARG A 113 -6.72 5.33 -26.70
N SER A 114 -6.01 6.14 -27.48
CA SER A 114 -4.80 5.67 -28.19
C SER A 114 -3.65 5.27 -27.24
N PRO A 115 -3.27 6.08 -26.23
CA PRO A 115 -2.30 5.67 -25.21
C PRO A 115 -2.66 4.38 -24.45
N LEU A 116 -3.92 4.21 -24.08
CA LEU A 116 -4.39 3.01 -23.38
C LEU A 116 -4.45 1.79 -24.30
N ALA A 117 -4.78 1.95 -25.58
CA ALA A 117 -4.79 0.84 -26.55
C ALA A 117 -3.42 0.12 -26.65
N ARG A 118 -2.32 0.81 -26.34
CA ARG A 118 -0.98 0.20 -26.33
C ARG A 118 -0.80 -0.87 -25.24
N VAL A 119 -1.66 -0.87 -24.21
CA VAL A 119 -1.59 -1.88 -23.14
C VAL A 119 -1.84 -3.28 -23.68
N PHE A 120 -2.74 -3.46 -24.65
CA PHE A 120 -3.10 -4.78 -25.17
C PHE A 120 -1.92 -5.43 -25.89
N GLN A 121 -1.25 -4.67 -26.77
CA GLN A 121 -0.02 -5.12 -27.43
C GLN A 121 1.09 -5.44 -26.41
N LEU A 122 1.24 -4.60 -25.38
CA LEU A 122 2.26 -4.80 -24.35
C LEU A 122 2.01 -6.06 -23.52
N VAL A 123 0.75 -6.29 -23.11
CA VAL A 123 0.33 -7.47 -22.36
C VAL A 123 0.54 -8.74 -23.20
N GLU A 124 0.20 -8.69 -24.49
CA GLU A 124 0.42 -9.80 -25.42
C GLU A 124 1.91 -10.14 -25.57
N GLU A 125 2.77 -9.14 -25.75
CA GLU A 125 4.22 -9.34 -25.82
C GLU A 125 4.82 -9.90 -24.52
N ILE A 126 4.32 -9.47 -23.36
CA ILE A 126 4.74 -10.02 -22.06
C ILE A 126 4.29 -11.47 -21.92
N ARG A 127 3.02 -11.76 -22.22
CA ARG A 127 2.43 -13.09 -22.09
C ARG A 127 3.10 -14.12 -23.00
N ASN A 128 3.39 -13.72 -24.24
CA ASN A 128 4.00 -14.56 -25.25
C ASN A 128 5.54 -14.56 -25.18
N HIS A 129 6.14 -13.85 -24.22
CA HIS A 129 7.59 -13.83 -24.07
C HIS A 129 8.10 -15.21 -23.64
N ALA A 130 9.10 -15.70 -24.36
CA ALA A 130 9.80 -16.92 -24.03
C ALA A 130 11.31 -16.72 -24.16
N LEU A 131 12.05 -17.03 -23.09
CA LEU A 131 13.50 -17.05 -23.10
C LEU A 131 13.96 -18.34 -23.78
N ARG A 132 14.74 -18.21 -24.86
CA ARG A 132 15.41 -19.33 -25.53
C ARG A 132 16.89 -19.28 -25.20
N ASP A 133 17.38 -20.30 -24.52
CA ASP A 133 18.80 -20.46 -24.22
C ASP A 133 19.26 -21.92 -24.46
N SER A 134 20.52 -22.21 -24.20
CA SER A 134 21.08 -23.56 -24.36
C SER A 134 20.47 -24.59 -23.42
N SER A 135 19.78 -24.16 -22.35
CA SER A 135 19.09 -25.03 -21.39
C SER A 135 17.63 -25.33 -21.74
N GLY A 136 17.07 -24.65 -22.75
CA GLY A 136 15.72 -24.89 -23.25
C GLY A 136 14.96 -23.60 -23.53
N VAL A 137 13.63 -23.74 -23.64
CA VAL A 137 12.70 -22.61 -23.77
C VAL A 137 11.96 -22.47 -22.46
N ARG A 138 12.02 -21.28 -21.85
CA ARG A 138 11.28 -20.94 -20.63
C ARG A 138 10.20 -19.90 -20.96
N SER A 139 8.94 -20.26 -20.76
CA SER A 139 7.81 -19.36 -20.95
C SER A 139 7.52 -18.54 -19.69
N LEU A 140 6.65 -17.54 -19.81
CA LEU A 140 6.19 -16.77 -18.66
C LEU A 140 5.51 -17.65 -17.58
N GLU A 141 4.78 -18.68 -18.01
CA GLU A 141 3.98 -19.55 -17.14
C GLU A 141 4.82 -20.35 -16.13
N GLU A 142 6.09 -20.60 -16.44
CA GLU A 142 7.04 -21.32 -15.57
C GLU A 142 7.62 -20.43 -14.45
N VAL A 143 7.59 -19.10 -14.63
CA VAL A 143 8.25 -18.14 -13.73
C VAL A 143 7.22 -17.28 -12.97
N CYS A 144 6.05 -17.05 -13.56
CA CYS A 144 5.01 -16.20 -13.00
C CYS A 144 4.38 -16.81 -11.74
N LEU A 145 3.77 -15.94 -10.92
CA LEU A 145 2.92 -16.37 -9.82
C LEU A 145 1.57 -16.81 -10.40
N GLN A 146 1.25 -18.11 -10.27
CA GLN A 146 0.00 -18.68 -10.75
C GLN A 146 -1.16 -18.36 -9.78
N VAL A 147 -2.23 -17.80 -10.32
CA VAL A 147 -3.50 -17.55 -9.62
C VAL A 147 -4.43 -18.71 -9.95
N THR A 148 -4.83 -19.47 -8.94
CA THR A 148 -5.83 -20.53 -9.10
C THR A 148 -7.24 -19.93 -9.07
N ASP A 149 -7.63 -19.39 -7.92
CA ASP A 149 -8.97 -18.87 -7.66
C ASP A 149 -8.91 -17.51 -6.96
N LEU A 150 -9.96 -16.70 -7.17
CA LEU A 150 -10.15 -15.49 -6.39
C LEU A 150 -10.62 -15.80 -4.98
N LEU A 151 -10.07 -15.05 -4.02
CA LEU A 151 -10.54 -15.02 -2.65
C LEU A 151 -12.05 -14.71 -2.61
N PRO A 152 -12.82 -15.27 -1.66
CA PRO A 152 -14.28 -15.08 -1.59
C PRO A 152 -14.73 -13.62 -1.67
N GLY A 153 -14.00 -12.69 -1.03
CA GLY A 153 -14.28 -11.26 -1.05
C GLY A 153 -14.05 -10.58 -2.41
N LEU A 154 -13.21 -11.16 -3.27
CA LEU A 154 -12.84 -10.63 -4.58
C LEU A 154 -13.66 -11.23 -5.74
N ARG A 155 -14.55 -12.21 -5.48
CA ARG A 155 -15.38 -12.85 -6.51
C ARG A 155 -16.24 -11.89 -7.32
N LYS A 156 -16.59 -10.72 -6.76
CA LYS A 156 -17.31 -9.65 -7.49
C LYS A 156 -16.49 -9.08 -8.65
N LEU A 157 -15.17 -9.30 -8.66
CA LEU A 157 -14.21 -8.79 -9.64
C LEU A 157 -13.70 -9.88 -10.59
N ARG A 158 -14.37 -11.05 -10.67
CA ARG A 158 -13.99 -12.19 -11.52
C ARG A 158 -13.71 -11.85 -12.99
N ASN A 159 -14.39 -10.84 -13.53
CA ASN A 159 -14.22 -10.43 -14.93
C ASN A 159 -13.12 -9.37 -15.12
N LEU A 160 -12.42 -8.98 -14.05
CA LEU A 160 -11.42 -7.91 -14.04
C LEU A 160 -10.07 -8.45 -13.54
N LEU A 161 -10.07 -9.28 -12.50
CA LEU A 161 -8.86 -9.89 -11.98
C LEU A 161 -8.54 -11.21 -12.70
N PRO A 162 -7.26 -11.58 -12.87
CA PRO A 162 -6.88 -12.83 -13.49
C PRO A 162 -7.30 -14.03 -12.64
N GLU A 163 -7.78 -15.08 -13.30
CA GLU A 163 -8.09 -16.40 -12.74
C GLU A 163 -7.43 -17.47 -13.62
N HIS A 164 -7.01 -18.58 -13.03
CA HIS A 164 -6.41 -19.72 -13.74
C HIS A 164 -5.24 -19.34 -14.66
N GLY A 165 -4.26 -18.59 -14.15
CA GLY A 165 -3.09 -18.18 -14.93
C GLY A 165 -2.16 -17.24 -14.17
N CYS A 166 -1.21 -16.63 -14.88
CA CYS A 166 -0.27 -15.69 -14.27
C CYS A 166 -0.96 -14.47 -13.64
N LEU A 167 -0.47 -14.03 -12.48
CA LEU A 167 -0.83 -12.74 -11.89
C LEU A 167 -0.27 -11.60 -12.76
N LEU A 168 -1.04 -11.18 -13.74
CA LEU A 168 -0.73 -10.07 -14.64
C LEU A 168 -1.86 -9.04 -14.59
N LEU A 169 -1.54 -7.84 -14.12
CA LEU A 169 -2.48 -6.74 -13.93
C LEU A 169 -2.10 -5.56 -14.82
N SER A 170 -3.08 -5.00 -15.50
CA SER A 170 -2.92 -3.83 -16.36
C SER A 170 -4.26 -3.10 -16.52
N PRO A 171 -4.27 -1.87 -17.07
CA PRO A 171 -5.53 -1.24 -17.47
C PRO A 171 -6.37 -2.06 -18.47
N GLY A 172 -5.75 -2.95 -19.25
CA GLY A 172 -6.45 -3.83 -20.20
C GLY A 172 -7.47 -4.76 -19.53
N ASN A 173 -7.29 -5.04 -18.24
CA ASN A 173 -8.18 -5.87 -17.44
C ASN A 173 -9.62 -5.35 -17.37
N PHE A 174 -9.86 -4.04 -17.49
CA PHE A 174 -11.22 -3.48 -17.57
C PHE A 174 -12.02 -4.03 -18.75
N TRP A 175 -11.31 -4.43 -19.82
CA TRP A 175 -11.87 -5.03 -21.02
C TRP A 175 -11.41 -6.47 -21.20
N GLN A 176 -11.06 -7.18 -20.11
CA GLN A 176 -10.62 -8.58 -20.15
C GLN A 176 -9.43 -8.84 -21.08
N ASN A 177 -8.57 -7.81 -21.26
CA ASN A 177 -7.46 -7.82 -22.22
C ASN A 177 -7.90 -8.08 -23.67
N ASP A 178 -9.14 -7.74 -24.02
CA ASP A 178 -9.72 -7.85 -25.36
C ASP A 178 -9.77 -6.46 -26.03
N LEU A 179 -8.98 -6.31 -27.10
CA LEU A 179 -8.87 -5.06 -27.85
C LEU A 179 -10.19 -4.67 -28.54
N GLU A 180 -11.00 -5.65 -28.98
CA GLU A 180 -12.26 -5.38 -29.66
C GLU A 180 -13.30 -4.82 -28.68
N ARG A 181 -13.34 -5.35 -27.45
CA ARG A 181 -14.20 -4.80 -26.38
C ARG A 181 -13.82 -3.39 -26.01
N PHE A 182 -12.52 -3.11 -25.96
CA PHE A 182 -12.02 -1.75 -25.76
C PHE A 182 -12.41 -0.82 -26.90
N ASN A 183 -12.26 -1.28 -28.15
CA ASN A 183 -12.62 -0.50 -29.32
C ASN A 183 -14.13 -0.19 -29.37
N ALA A 184 -14.97 -1.14 -28.96
CA ALA A 184 -16.43 -1.00 -28.91
C ALA A 184 -16.95 -0.14 -27.74
N ASP A 185 -16.13 0.17 -26.73
CA ASP A 185 -16.58 0.92 -25.54
C ASP A 185 -16.82 2.42 -25.84
N PRO A 186 -18.07 2.93 -25.79
CA PRO A 186 -18.35 4.33 -26.11
C PRO A 186 -17.75 5.33 -25.10
N ASP A 187 -17.46 4.92 -23.87
CA ASP A 187 -16.94 5.80 -22.81
C ASP A 187 -16.01 5.05 -21.85
N ILE A 188 -14.75 4.91 -22.27
CA ILE A 188 -13.69 4.23 -21.50
C ILE A 188 -13.46 4.87 -20.13
N ILE A 189 -13.72 6.18 -19.99
CA ILE A 189 -13.50 6.91 -18.73
C ILE A 189 -14.56 6.50 -17.74
N LYS A 190 -15.82 6.44 -18.17
CA LYS A 190 -16.91 5.92 -17.34
C LYS A 190 -16.64 4.48 -16.92
N THR A 191 -16.20 3.60 -17.83
CA THR A 191 -15.86 2.20 -17.50
C THR A 191 -14.80 2.09 -16.40
N ILE A 192 -13.75 2.90 -16.47
CA ILE A 192 -12.70 2.93 -15.44
C ILE A 192 -13.24 3.41 -14.08
N HIS A 193 -14.07 4.46 -14.07
CA HIS A 193 -14.58 5.07 -12.82
C HIS A 193 -15.79 4.33 -12.21
N GLN A 194 -16.46 3.44 -12.94
CA GLN A 194 -17.57 2.63 -12.43
C GLN A 194 -17.20 1.80 -11.19
N HIS A 195 -15.93 1.44 -11.06
CA HIS A 195 -15.41 0.58 -10.00
C HIS A 195 -14.76 1.36 -8.84
N GLU A 196 -14.87 2.69 -8.83
CA GLU A 196 -14.45 3.48 -7.68
C GLU A 196 -15.41 3.23 -6.51
N PRO A 197 -14.93 2.80 -5.33
CA PRO A 197 -15.80 2.63 -4.19
C PRO A 197 -16.38 3.99 -3.80
N LYS A 198 -17.70 4.10 -3.79
CA LYS A 198 -18.39 5.28 -3.22
C LYS A 198 -18.11 5.44 -1.72
N THR A 199 -17.74 4.34 -1.05
CA THR A 199 -17.48 4.24 0.38
C THR A 199 -16.64 2.97 0.65
N LEU A 200 -15.31 3.02 0.66
CA LEU A 200 -14.53 1.91 1.25
C LEU A 200 -13.17 2.36 1.79
N GLN A 201 -12.88 1.87 2.99
CA GLN A 201 -11.79 2.26 3.89
C GLN A 201 -10.46 1.56 3.60
N THR A 202 -10.10 1.38 2.33
CA THR A 202 -8.78 0.89 1.92
C THR A 202 -8.13 1.94 1.03
N SER A 203 -6.87 2.29 1.31
CA SER A 203 -6.16 3.38 0.61
C SER A 203 -5.94 3.14 -0.90
N ALA A 204 -6.19 1.93 -1.41
CA ALA A 204 -6.04 1.58 -2.82
C ALA A 204 -7.38 1.15 -3.42
N THR A 205 -7.75 1.77 -4.53
CA THR A 205 -8.94 1.43 -5.33
C THR A 205 -8.61 0.38 -6.40
N LEU A 206 -9.63 -0.26 -7.00
CA LEU A 206 -9.40 -1.17 -8.13
C LEU A 206 -8.68 -0.47 -9.29
N LYS A 207 -9.00 0.81 -9.53
CA LYS A 207 -8.31 1.63 -10.51
C LYS A 207 -6.82 1.72 -10.18
N ASP A 208 -6.46 1.99 -8.93
CA ASP A 208 -5.06 2.09 -8.51
C ASP A 208 -4.33 0.75 -8.68
N LEU A 209 -5.01 -0.36 -8.40
CA LEU A 209 -4.47 -1.71 -8.57
C LEU A 209 -4.21 -2.05 -10.04
N LEU A 210 -5.19 -1.84 -10.93
CA LEU A 210 -5.06 -2.18 -12.35
C LEU A 210 -4.12 -1.23 -13.11
N PHE A 211 -4.05 0.05 -12.72
CA PHE A 211 -3.05 0.97 -13.25
C PHE A 211 -1.68 0.77 -12.59
N GLY A 212 -1.61 0.09 -11.44
CA GLY A 212 -0.43 -0.09 -10.58
C GLY A 212 0.22 1.22 -10.12
N LEU A 213 -0.57 2.30 -10.07
CA LEU A 213 -0.20 3.58 -9.51
C LEU A 213 -1.45 4.35 -9.07
N PRO A 214 -1.34 5.21 -8.04
CA PRO A 214 -2.48 6.00 -7.57
C PRO A 214 -3.11 6.81 -8.71
N GLY A 215 -4.44 6.88 -8.75
CA GLY A 215 -5.22 7.50 -9.83
C GLY A 215 -4.81 8.94 -10.10
N ARG A 216 -4.38 9.67 -9.06
CA ARG A 216 -3.82 11.03 -9.16
C ARG A 216 -2.54 11.14 -9.99
N TYR A 217 -1.85 10.05 -10.30
CA TYR A 217 -0.65 10.01 -11.15
C TYR A 217 -0.91 9.42 -12.54
N SER A 218 -2.03 8.72 -12.73
CA SER A 218 -2.35 8.08 -14.01
C SER A 218 -2.57 9.07 -15.16
N GLY A 219 -2.95 10.30 -14.83
CA GLY A 219 -3.35 11.29 -15.83
C GLY A 219 -4.75 11.05 -16.41
N VAL A 220 -5.35 9.89 -16.16
CA VAL A 220 -6.74 9.57 -16.45
C VAL A 220 -7.61 10.30 -15.44
N SER A 221 -7.95 11.53 -15.79
CA SER A 221 -8.83 12.39 -15.01
C SER A 221 -9.74 13.14 -15.95
N LEU A 222 -10.90 13.54 -15.46
CA LEU A 222 -11.83 14.40 -16.18
C LEU A 222 -11.25 15.79 -16.52
N SER A 223 -10.04 16.12 -16.03
CA SER A 223 -9.37 17.39 -16.33
C SER A 223 -8.56 17.32 -17.64
N PRO A 224 -8.84 18.18 -18.62
CA PRO A 224 -8.15 18.20 -19.92
C PRO A 224 -6.72 18.76 -19.85
N ARG A 225 -6.24 19.14 -18.65
CA ARG A 225 -4.91 19.77 -18.48
C ARG A 225 -3.76 18.77 -18.51
N ARG A 226 -4.04 17.47 -18.37
CA ARG A 226 -3.01 16.45 -18.27
C ARG A 226 -2.74 15.81 -19.63
N ARG A 227 -1.53 16.04 -20.13
CA ARG A 227 -1.08 15.60 -21.47
C ARG A 227 -0.35 14.25 -21.47
N VAL A 228 -0.26 13.62 -20.30
CA VAL A 228 0.51 12.39 -20.08
C VAL A 228 -0.38 11.36 -19.40
N VAL A 229 -0.49 10.21 -20.03
CA VAL A 229 -1.12 9.02 -19.46
C VAL A 229 -0.01 8.13 -18.93
N SER A 230 -0.11 7.77 -17.66
CA SER A 230 0.82 6.85 -17.01
C SER A 230 0.06 5.65 -16.49
N TYR A 231 0.57 4.46 -16.76
CA TYR A 231 0.08 3.21 -16.21
C TYR A 231 1.23 2.23 -16.09
N THR A 232 1.03 1.17 -15.34
CA THR A 232 1.97 0.05 -15.29
C THR A 232 1.29 -1.22 -15.77
N VAL A 233 2.11 -2.14 -16.27
CA VAL A 233 1.75 -3.56 -16.32
C VAL A 233 2.49 -4.23 -15.16
N THR A 234 1.75 -4.76 -14.20
CA THR A 234 2.27 -5.38 -12.98
C THR A 234 2.25 -6.89 -13.16
N LEU A 235 3.43 -7.51 -13.08
CA LEU A 235 3.65 -8.95 -13.20
C LEU A 235 4.09 -9.52 -11.84
N GLY A 236 3.33 -10.46 -11.32
CA GLY A 236 3.72 -11.28 -10.18
C GLY A 236 4.52 -12.49 -10.63
N LEU A 237 5.65 -12.74 -9.98
CA LEU A 237 6.55 -13.86 -10.25
C LEU A 237 6.66 -14.73 -9.00
N GLN A 238 6.65 -16.04 -9.19
CA GLN A 238 6.92 -16.99 -8.11
C GLN A 238 8.43 -17.10 -7.84
N ARG A 239 9.26 -16.93 -8.89
CA ARG A 239 10.71 -17.00 -8.81
C ARG A 239 11.34 -15.82 -9.53
N TYR A 240 12.44 -15.33 -8.98
CA TYR A 240 13.24 -14.31 -9.64
C TYR A 240 14.21 -14.97 -10.64
N ASP A 241 14.04 -14.67 -11.93
CA ASP A 241 14.97 -15.08 -12.99
C ASP A 241 15.49 -13.84 -13.73
N SER A 242 16.71 -13.44 -13.39
CA SER A 242 17.36 -12.25 -13.97
C SER A 242 17.55 -12.36 -15.48
N ARG A 243 17.78 -13.57 -16.02
CA ARG A 243 17.95 -13.79 -17.46
C ARG A 243 16.64 -13.58 -18.19
N PHE A 244 15.56 -14.17 -17.69
CA PHE A 244 14.23 -13.98 -18.27
C PHE A 244 13.83 -12.50 -18.27
N LEU A 245 13.95 -11.82 -17.12
CA LEU A 245 13.60 -10.40 -17.00
C LEU A 245 14.48 -9.50 -17.88
N SER A 246 15.77 -9.79 -17.99
CA SER A 246 16.68 -9.03 -18.86
C SER A 246 16.34 -9.19 -20.35
N SER A 247 15.91 -10.38 -20.77
CA SER A 247 15.47 -10.68 -22.13
C SER A 247 14.16 -9.97 -22.44
N LEU A 248 13.19 -10.05 -21.53
CA LEU A 248 11.92 -9.34 -21.63
C LEU A 248 12.15 -7.83 -21.74
N ARG A 249 13.00 -7.28 -20.87
CA ARG A 249 13.37 -5.85 -20.90
C ARG A 249 13.97 -5.45 -22.23
N SER A 250 14.87 -6.27 -22.77
CA SER A 250 15.50 -6.01 -24.08
C SER A 250 14.47 -6.03 -25.21
N ARG A 251 13.55 -7.01 -25.21
CA ARG A 251 12.45 -7.11 -26.17
C ARG A 251 11.52 -5.90 -26.11
N LEU A 252 11.10 -5.49 -24.91
CA LEU A 252 10.22 -4.34 -24.73
C LEU A 252 10.89 -3.03 -25.14
N LYS A 253 12.18 -2.84 -24.83
CA LYS A 253 12.94 -1.66 -25.28
C LYS A 253 13.09 -1.58 -26.80
N LEU A 254 13.17 -2.73 -27.46
CA LEU A 254 13.24 -2.80 -28.92
C LEU A 254 11.90 -2.41 -29.58
N LEU A 255 10.77 -2.83 -29.00
CA LEU A 255 9.43 -2.49 -29.49
C LEU A 255 9.01 -1.06 -29.16
N HIS A 256 9.47 -0.54 -28.02
CA HIS A 256 9.14 0.79 -27.51
C HIS A 256 10.40 1.58 -27.19
N PRO A 257 11.17 1.98 -28.22
CA PRO A 257 12.37 2.77 -28.02
C PRO A 257 11.99 4.11 -27.38
N SER A 258 12.55 4.39 -26.20
CA SER A 258 12.33 5.67 -25.53
C SER A 258 13.67 6.33 -25.17
N PRO A 259 13.88 7.60 -25.53
CA PRO A 259 15.14 8.30 -25.22
C PRO A 259 15.33 8.54 -23.71
N ASN A 260 14.24 8.48 -22.95
CA ASN A 260 14.21 8.71 -21.50
C ASN A 260 14.05 7.42 -20.67
N CYS A 261 14.45 6.26 -21.21
CA CYS A 261 14.46 4.99 -20.47
C CYS A 261 15.67 4.90 -19.52
N SER A 262 15.85 5.92 -18.68
CA SER A 262 17.01 6.07 -17.78
C SER A 262 16.79 5.51 -16.37
N LEU A 263 15.63 4.91 -16.09
CA LEU A 263 15.39 4.19 -14.83
C LEU A 263 16.35 2.99 -14.74
N ARG A 264 17.49 3.22 -14.09
CA ARG A 264 18.35 2.16 -13.57
C ARG A 264 17.71 1.63 -12.29
N GLU A 265 17.36 0.35 -12.32
CA GLU A 265 16.97 -0.39 -11.13
C GLU A 265 18.28 -0.78 -10.43
N ASP A 266 18.80 0.12 -9.59
CA ASP A 266 20.03 -0.17 -8.83
C ASP A 266 19.74 -0.98 -7.56
N SER A 267 18.46 -1.07 -7.15
CA SER A 267 18.01 -1.75 -5.93
C SER A 267 16.68 -2.49 -6.08
N VAL A 268 16.53 -3.56 -5.32
CA VAL A 268 15.27 -4.28 -5.05
C VAL A 268 14.73 -3.81 -3.71
N VAL A 269 13.43 -3.52 -3.65
CA VAL A 269 12.73 -3.16 -2.41
C VAL A 269 11.99 -4.39 -1.89
N HIS A 270 12.29 -4.76 -0.66
CA HIS A 270 11.62 -5.83 0.10
C HIS A 270 10.55 -5.21 0.97
N VAL A 271 9.33 -5.73 0.85
CA VAL A 271 8.16 -5.21 1.57
C VAL A 271 7.68 -6.29 2.52
N HIS A 272 7.73 -6.01 3.81
CA HIS A 272 7.23 -6.90 4.86
C HIS A 272 5.94 -6.34 5.44
N PHE A 273 4.86 -7.09 5.26
CA PHE A 273 3.60 -6.83 5.91
C PHE A 273 3.66 -7.44 7.31
N LYS A 274 3.65 -6.59 8.34
CA LYS A 274 3.51 -7.04 9.71
C LYS A 274 2.15 -7.72 9.86
N GLU A 275 2.11 -8.81 10.61
CA GLU A 275 0.84 -9.41 11.02
C GLU A 275 -0.01 -8.34 11.74
N GLU A 276 -1.32 -8.35 11.48
CA GLU A 276 -2.24 -7.42 12.14
C GLU A 276 -2.05 -7.55 13.65
N ILE A 277 -1.88 -6.41 14.32
CA ILE A 277 -1.72 -6.36 15.76
C ILE A 277 -2.88 -7.11 16.39
N GLY A 278 -2.59 -8.27 16.97
CA GLY A 278 -3.59 -9.07 17.65
C GLY A 278 -4.22 -8.24 18.77
N ILE A 279 -5.51 -8.47 19.03
CA ILE A 279 -6.25 -7.87 20.15
C ILE A 279 -5.49 -7.99 21.48
N ALA A 280 -4.55 -8.94 21.57
CA ALA A 280 -3.60 -9.11 22.67
C ALA A 280 -2.77 -7.88 23.02
N GLU A 281 -2.32 -7.06 22.05
CA GLU A 281 -1.54 -5.85 22.36
C GLU A 281 -2.40 -4.70 22.91
N LEU A 282 -3.73 -4.79 22.77
CA LEU A 282 -4.68 -3.85 23.35
C LEU A 282 -4.98 -4.18 24.83
N ILE A 283 -4.68 -5.40 25.28
CA ILE A 283 -4.96 -5.86 26.65
C ILE A 283 -4.32 -4.95 27.71
N PRO A 284 -3.02 -4.60 27.65
CA PRO A 284 -2.40 -3.76 28.69
C PRO A 284 -3.03 -2.36 28.76
N LEU A 285 -3.42 -1.80 27.62
CA LEU A 285 -4.07 -0.49 27.53
C LEU A 285 -5.47 -0.54 28.17
N VAL A 286 -6.28 -1.54 27.82
CA VAL A 286 -7.61 -1.75 28.39
C VAL A 286 -7.53 -2.01 29.90
N THR A 287 -6.59 -2.85 30.34
CA THR A 287 -6.34 -3.10 31.77
C THR A 287 -5.98 -1.81 32.51
N THR A 288 -5.13 -0.98 31.92
CA THR A 288 -4.75 0.32 32.53
C THR A 288 -5.96 1.24 32.68
N TYR A 289 -6.83 1.33 31.66
CA TYR A 289 -8.06 2.13 31.74
C TYR A 289 -9.05 1.60 32.79
N ILE A 290 -9.20 0.28 32.92
CA ILE A 290 -10.06 -0.33 33.95
C ILE A 290 -9.54 0.01 35.35
N ILE A 291 -8.24 -0.08 35.59
CA ILE A 291 -7.62 0.24 36.89
C ILE A 291 -7.81 1.72 37.21
N LEU A 292 -7.60 2.61 36.24
CA LEU A 292 -7.79 4.06 36.40
C LEU A 292 -9.25 4.40 36.68
N PHE A 293 -10.19 3.76 35.99
CA PHE A 293 -11.62 3.92 36.23
C PHE A 293 -12.01 3.47 37.64
N ALA A 294 -11.53 2.30 38.08
CA ALA A 294 -11.76 1.81 39.43
C ALA A 294 -11.19 2.78 40.48
N TYR A 295 -9.97 3.28 40.28
CA TYR A 295 -9.35 4.26 41.17
C TYR A 295 -10.19 5.54 41.31
N ILE A 296 -10.66 6.11 40.19
CA ILE A 296 -11.50 7.31 40.21
C ILE A 296 -12.83 7.02 40.91
N TYR A 297 -13.49 5.91 40.56
CA TYR A 297 -14.77 5.50 41.15
C TYR A 297 -14.66 5.37 42.67
N PHE A 298 -13.67 4.63 43.18
CA PHE A 298 -13.48 4.44 44.62
C PHE A 298 -12.96 5.70 45.33
N SER A 299 -12.24 6.59 44.65
CA SER A 299 -11.81 7.87 45.22
C SER A 299 -12.94 8.90 45.32
N THR A 300 -14.01 8.76 44.52
CA THR A 300 -15.21 9.63 44.59
C THR A 300 -16.29 9.11 45.53
N LEU A 301 -16.25 7.82 45.89
CA LEU A 301 -17.24 7.17 46.75
C LEU A 301 -16.82 7.09 48.23
N LEU A 302 -15.60 7.53 48.56
CA LEU A 302 -15.05 7.61 49.93
C LEU A 302 -14.93 9.08 50.36
#